data_AF-A0A165WRD8-F1
#
_entry.id   AF-A0A165WRD8-F1
#
_cell.length_a   1.000
_cell.length_b   1.000
_cell.length_c   1.000
_cell.angle_alpha   90.00
_cell.angle_beta   90.00
_cell.angle_gamma   90.00
#
_symmetry.space_group_name_H-M   'P 1'
#
loop_
_entity.id
_entity.type
_entity.pdbx_description
1 polymer ?
#
loop_
_entity_poly.entity_id
_entity_poly.type
_entity_poly.pdbx_seq_one_letter_code
_entity_poly.pdbx_strand_id
1 'polypeptide(L)' 'MRYVFLPPYSPDLNPIELAFSAIKSYIRRHGEEFRKAMESDDPMDIQLYLNEAIWSVTPETASAWFDNCGY' A
#
# COMPACT_ATOMS: atom_id res chain seq x y z
N MET A 1 -4.59 -11.00 -23.79
CA MET A 1 -3.89 -10.37 -22.65
C MET A 1 -3.00 -9.27 -23.21
N ARG A 2 -3.11 -8.03 -22.72
CA ARG A 2 -2.26 -6.91 -23.13
C ARG A 2 -1.18 -6.70 -22.07
N TYR A 3 0.07 -6.60 -22.50
CA TYR A 3 1.19 -6.26 -21.63
C TYR A 3 1.58 -4.80 -21.86
N VAL A 4 1.97 -4.11 -20.80
CA VAL A 4 2.58 -2.77 -20.86
C VAL A 4 4.00 -2.89 -20.33
N PHE A 5 4.98 -2.49 -21.15
CA PHE A 5 6.37 -2.52 -20.76
C PHE A 5 6.71 -1.30 -19.90
N LEU A 6 7.29 -1.55 -18.73
CA LEU A 6 7.81 -0.51 -17.84
C LEU A 6 9.29 -0.27 -18.18
N PRO A 7 9.72 0.98 -18.48
CA PRO A 7 11.12 1.28 -18.68
C PRO A 7 11.96 0.98 -17.43
N PRO A 8 13.24 0.59 -17.58
CA PRO A 8 14.13 0.35 -16.43
C PRO A 8 14.19 1.57 -15.49
N TYR A 9 14.26 1.31 -14.18
CA TYR A 9 14.39 2.34 -13.14
C TYR A 9 13.34 3.46 -13.19
N SER A 10 12.13 3.15 -13.66
CA SER A 10 11.01 4.10 -13.73
C SER A 10 9.90 3.76 -12.72
N PRO A 11 10.18 3.77 -11.40
CA PRO A 11 9.17 3.47 -10.38
C PRO A 11 8.01 4.48 -10.42
N ASP A 12 8.27 5.71 -10.87
CA ASP A 12 7.24 6.76 -11.00
C ASP A 12 6.15 6.41 -12.03
N LEU A 13 6.43 5.47 -12.93
CA LEU A 13 5.47 4.96 -13.93
C LEU A 13 4.78 3.67 -13.48
N ASN A 14 4.97 3.22 -12.23
CA ASN A 14 4.38 2.00 -11.69
C ASN A 14 3.41 2.30 -10.53
N PRO A 15 2.07 2.22 -10.74
CA PRO A 15 1.08 2.62 -9.73
C PRO A 15 1.18 1.89 -8.39
N ILE A 16 1.74 0.67 -8.37
CA ILE A 16 1.92 -0.09 -7.12
C ILE A 16 2.89 0.61 -6.15
N GLU A 17 3.83 1.39 -6.66
CA GLU A 17 4.78 2.15 -5.82
C GLU A 17 4.06 3.22 -4.99
N LEU A 18 3.05 3.87 -5.58
CA LEU A 18 2.18 4.83 -4.89
C LEU A 18 1.33 4.14 -3.82
N ALA A 19 0.77 2.96 -4.12
CA ALA A 19 0.05 2.14 -3.15
C ALA A 19 0.94 1.73 -1.97
N PHE A 20 2.15 1.23 -2.22
CA PHE A 20 3.09 0.90 -1.14
C PHE A 20 3.50 2.13 -0.33
N SER A 21 3.68 3.29 -0.96
CA SER A 21 3.96 4.54 -0.26
C SER A 21 2.82 4.93 0.69
N ALA A 22 1.57 4.81 0.23
CA ALA A 22 0.38 5.08 1.03
C ALA A 22 0.24 4.12 2.22
N ILE A 23 0.39 2.80 1.98
CA ILE A 23 0.32 1.76 3.02
C ILE A 23 1.42 1.98 4.07
N LYS A 24 2.68 2.21 3.65
CA LYS A 24 3.78 2.53 4.58
C LYS A 24 3.49 3.80 5.39
N SER A 25 2.87 4.80 4.77
CA SER A 25 2.48 6.03 5.46
C SER A 25 1.37 5.78 6.48
N TYR A 26 0.40 4.92 6.17
CA TYR A 26 -0.61 4.48 7.12
C TYR A 26 0.02 3.78 8.33
N ILE A 27 0.90 2.80 8.09
CA ILE A 27 1.60 2.06 9.16
C ILE A 27 2.41 3.01 10.05
N ARG A 28 3.14 3.97 9.46
CA ARG A 28 3.93 4.95 10.22
C ARG A 28 3.06 5.85 11.09
N ARG A 29 1.87 6.23 10.62
CA ARG A 29 0.92 7.04 11.39
C ARG A 29 0.35 6.28 12.59
N HIS A 30 0.16 4.97 12.47
CA HIS A 30 -0.35 4.07 13.52
C HIS A 30 0.76 3.22 14.14
N GLY A 31 1.98 3.77 14.22
CA GLY A 31 3.17 2.98 14.56
C GLY A 31 3.12 2.37 15.96
N GLU A 32 2.45 3.02 16.91
CA GLU A 32 2.31 2.50 18.28
C GLU A 32 1.35 1.31 18.34
N GLU A 33 0.24 1.36 17.61
CA GLU A 33 -0.72 0.27 17.47
C GLU A 33 -0.08 -0.95 16.81
N PHE A 34 0.67 -0.73 15.73
CA PHE A 34 1.42 -1.79 15.05
C PHE A 34 2.47 -2.45 15.94
N ARG A 35 3.19 -1.68 16.76
CA ARG A 35 4.17 -2.25 17.72
C ARG A 35 3.48 -3.13 18.76
N LYS A 36 2.41 -2.64 19.37
CA LYS A 36 1.62 -3.42 20.34
C LYS A 36 1.07 -4.71 19.73
N ALA A 37 0.57 -4.64 18.50
CA ALA A 37 0.06 -5.81 17.79
C ALA A 37 1.15 -6.84 17.48
N MET A 38 2.39 -6.42 17.22
CA MET A 38 3.52 -7.33 17.02
C MET A 38 4.04 -7.97 18.32
N GLU A 39 3.77 -7.36 19.47
CA GLU A 39 4.11 -7.91 20.79
C GLU A 39 3.02 -8.87 21.31
N SER A 40 1.88 -8.98 20.62
CA SER A 40 0.80 -9.89 20.97
C SER A 40 1.16 -11.35 20.69
N ASP A 41 0.66 -12.25 21.54
CA ASP A 41 0.76 -13.71 21.33
C ASP A 41 -0.17 -14.21 20.21
N ASP A 42 -1.18 -13.42 19.83
CA ASP A 42 -2.09 -13.76 18.74
C ASP A 42 -1.66 -13.08 17.42
N PRO A 43 -1.22 -13.84 16.40
CA PRO A 43 -0.87 -13.27 15.11
C PRO A 43 -2.06 -12.62 14.37
N MET A 44 -3.29 -12.84 14.81
CA MET A 44 -4.47 -12.17 14.28
C MET A 44 -4.41 -10.65 14.51
N ASP A 45 -3.82 -10.19 15.61
CA ASP A 45 -3.78 -8.76 15.94
C ASP A 45 -3.04 -7.98 14.86
N ILE A 46 -1.82 -8.40 14.49
CA ILE A 46 -1.07 -7.74 13.43
C ILE A 46 -1.74 -7.91 12.05
N GLN A 47 -2.43 -9.03 11.81
CA GLN A 47 -3.16 -9.25 10.56
C GLN A 47 -4.32 -8.27 10.39
N LEU A 48 -5.07 -7.96 11.46
CA LEU A 48 -6.16 -6.97 11.42
C LEU A 48 -5.64 -5.59 11.04
N TYR A 49 -4.56 -5.11 11.68
CA TYR A 49 -3.98 -3.81 11.36
C TYR A 49 -3.39 -3.75 9.94
N LEU A 50 -2.76 -4.83 9.47
CA LEU A 50 -2.30 -4.92 8.08
C LEU A 50 -3.47 -4.90 7.09
N ASN A 51 -4.59 -5.56 7.42
CA ASN A 51 -5.80 -5.54 6.61
C ASN A 51 -6.35 -4.11 6.48
N GLU A 52 -6.46 -3.38 7.59
CA GLU A 52 -6.87 -1.97 7.59
C GLU A 52 -5.92 -1.10 6.75
N ALA A 53 -4.60 -1.29 6.88
CA ALA A 53 -3.62 -0.53 6.11
C ALA A 53 -3.76 -0.80 4.60
N ILE A 54 -4.00 -2.04 4.19
CA ILE A 54 -4.23 -2.40 2.78
C ILE A 54 -5.53 -1.77 2.27
N TRP A 55 -6.63 -1.87 3.02
CA TRP A 55 -7.92 -1.29 2.63
C TRP A 55 -8.01 0.23 2.75
N SER A 56 -6.98 0.88 3.31
CA SER A 56 -6.84 2.34 3.22
C SER A 56 -6.60 2.82 1.78
N VAL A 57 -6.18 1.93 0.87
CA VAL A 57 -6.12 2.19 -0.57
C VAL A 57 -7.51 1.96 -1.18
N THR A 58 -8.20 3.05 -1.52
CA THR A 58 -9.54 2.98 -2.12
C THR A 58 -9.48 2.81 -3.65
N PRO A 59 -10.53 2.29 -4.29
CA PRO A 59 -10.63 2.22 -5.75
C PRO A 59 -10.43 3.58 -6.45
N GLU A 60 -10.97 4.66 -5.87
CA GLU A 60 -10.87 6.01 -6.41
C GLU A 60 -9.41 6.49 -6.41
N THR A 61 -8.71 6.25 -5.30
CA THR A 61 -7.30 6.61 -5.15
C THR A 61 -6.43 5.78 -6.10
N ALA A 62 -6.71 4.48 -6.21
CA ALA A 62 -6.02 3.60 -7.14
C ALA A 62 -6.19 4.07 -8.59
N SER A 63 -7.42 4.40 -9.01
CA SER A 63 -7.68 4.93 -10.36
C SER A 63 -6.88 6.20 -10.64
N ALA A 64 -6.88 7.16 -9.71
CA ALA A 64 -6.12 8.40 -9.87
C ALA A 64 -4.60 8.16 -9.99
N TRP A 65 -4.06 7.11 -9.35
CA TRP A 65 -2.65 6.74 -9.49
C TRP A 65 -2.33 6.09 -10.82
N PHE A 66 -3.24 5.29 -11.39
CA PHE A 66 -3.09 4.80 -12.77
C PHE A 66 -3.05 5.98 -13.75
N ASP A 67 -3.96 6.94 -13.63
CA ASP A 67 -3.98 8.15 -14.46
C ASP A 67 -2.66 8.94 -14.32
N ASN A 68 -2.17 9.13 -13.08
CA ASN A 68 -0.92 9.84 -12.80
C ASN A 68 0.32 9.15 -13.40
N CYS A 69 0.29 7.81 -13.53
CA CYS A 69 1.36 7.06 -14.19
C CYS A 69 1.15 6.89 -15.71
N GLY A 70 0.07 7.44 -16.28
CA GLY A 70 -0.20 7.49 -17.73
C GLY A 70 -0.91 6.26 -18.30
N TYR A 71 -1.73 5.57 -17.50
CA TYR A 71 -2.51 4.40 -17.93
C TYR A 71 -3.97 4.70 -18.28
#